data_AF-A0A0E9U5B5-F1
#
_entry.id   AF-A0A0E9U5B5-F1
#
_cell.length_a   1.000
_cell.length_b   1.000
_cell.length_c   1.000
_cell.angle_alpha   90.00
_cell.angle_beta   90.00
_cell.angle_gamma   90.00
#
_symmetry.space_group_name_H-M   'P 1'
#
loop_
_entity.id
_entity.type
_entity.pdbx_description
1 polymer ?
#
loop_
_entity_poly.entity_id
_entity_poly.type
_entity_poly.pdbx_seq_one_letter_code
_entity_poly.pdbx_strand_id
1 'polypeptide(L)' 'MVAIQAWHSITKEDTQNLVMSMVHRLQAVIVCKGHATKH' A
#
# COMPACT_ATOMS: atom_id res chain seq x y z
N MET A 1 -14.42 -2.15 -19.61
CA MET A 1 -13.23 -1.64 -20.32
C MET A 1 -12.37 -0.74 -19.44
N VAL A 2 -12.96 0.23 -18.74
CA VAL A 2 -12.27 1.16 -17.80
C VAL A 2 -11.41 0.45 -16.74
N ALA A 3 -11.93 -0.60 -16.08
CA ALA A 3 -11.17 -1.33 -15.06
C ALA A 3 -9.91 -2.03 -15.62
N ILE A 4 -9.97 -2.53 -16.85
CA ILE A 4 -8.84 -3.18 -17.53
C ILE A 4 -7.78 -2.14 -17.89
N GLN A 5 -8.21 -0.97 -18.40
CA GLN A 5 -7.31 0.14 -18.69
C GLN A 5 -6.63 0.67 -17.42
N ALA A 6 -7.37 0.80 -16.32
CA ALA A 6 -6.83 1.20 -15.02
C ALA A 6 -5.83 0.17 -14.47
N TRP A 7 -6.08 -1.12 -14.67
CA TRP A 7 -5.12 -2.17 -14.30
C TRP A 7 -3.82 -2.05 -15.11
N HIS A 8 -3.94 -1.83 -16.43
CA HIS A 8 -2.77 -1.66 -17.29
C HIS A 8 -2.02 -0.34 -17.08
N SER A 9 -2.65 0.68 -16.49
CA SER A 9 -1.97 1.95 -16.18
C SER A 9 -1.14 1.90 -14.89
N ILE A 10 -1.24 0.83 -14.09
CA ILE A 10 -0.41 0.66 -12.90
C ILE A 10 1.04 0.44 -13.32
N THR A 11 1.93 1.29 -12.82
CA THR A 11 3.36 1.18 -13.13
C THR A 11 4.09 0.29 -12.14
N LYS A 12 5.30 -0.12 -12.53
CA LYS A 12 6.23 -0.80 -11.62
C LYS A 12 6.56 0.08 -10.41
N GLU A 13 6.72 1.39 -10.63
CA GLU A 13 7.03 2.36 -9.59
C GLU A 13 5.90 2.46 -8.55
N ASP A 14 4.64 2.51 -8.98
CA ASP A 14 3.48 2.50 -8.07
C ASP A 14 3.51 1.27 -7.16
N THR A 15 3.82 0.11 -7.73
CA THR A 15 3.92 -1.16 -7.00
C THR A 15 5.09 -1.14 -6.01
N GLN A 16 6.24 -0.62 -6.44
CA GLN A 16 7.43 -0.50 -5.58
C GLN A 16 7.19 0.46 -4.42
N ASN A 17 6.57 1.61 -4.67
CA ASN A 17 6.20 2.59 -3.65
C ASN A 17 5.23 2.00 -2.62
N LEU A 18 4.26 1.21 -3.07
CA LEU A 18 3.35 0.47 -2.17
C LEU A 18 4.13 -0.47 -1.25
N VAL A 19 5.04 -1.29 -1.81
CA VAL A 19 5.87 -2.22 -1.02
C VAL A 19 6.77 -1.46 -0.05
N MET A 20 7.43 -0.40 -0.49
CA MET A 20 8.28 0.43 0.37
C MET A 20 7.49 1.10 1.51
N SER A 21 6.19 1.38 1.31
CA SER A 21 5.33 1.94 2.37
C SER A 21 5.03 0.96 3.52
N MET A 22 5.25 -0.35 3.35
CA MET A 22 4.90 -1.37 4.34
C MET A 22 5.62 -1.19 5.68
N VAL A 23 6.87 -0.72 5.66
CA VAL A 23 7.64 -0.46 6.89
C VAL A 23 6.90 0.54 7.79
N HIS A 24 6.42 1.64 7.21
CA HIS A 24 5.65 2.65 7.94
C HIS A 24 4.30 2.10 8.44
N ARG A 25 3.63 1.24 7.66
CA ARG A 25 2.37 0.61 8.08
C ARG A 25 2.58 -0.32 9.28
N LEU A 26 3.65 -1.13 9.26
CA LEU A 26 4.02 -1.99 10.38
C LEU A 26 4.40 -1.17 11.62
N GLN A 27 5.13 -0.07 11.45
CA GLN A 27 5.43 0.84 12.55
C GLN A 27 4.16 1.41 13.18
N ALA A 28 3.15 1.76 12.37
CA ALA A 28 1.87 2.22 12.88
C ALA A 28 1.15 1.13 13.70
N VAL A 29 1.19 -0.13 13.26
CA VAL A 29 0.63 -1.27 14.03
C VAL A 29 1.35 -1.44 15.37
N ILE A 30 2.69 -1.33 15.38
CA ILE A 30 3.50 -1.42 16.61
C ILE A 30 3.11 -0.30 17.57
N VAL A 31 3.03 0.95 17.10
CA VAL A 31 2.62 2.11 17.90
C VAL A 31 1.19 1.94 18.42
N CYS A 32 0.30 1.42 17.60
CA CYS A 32 -1.09 1.10 17.96
C CYS A 32 -1.24 -0.18 18.78
N LYS A 33 -0.15 -0.79 19.29
CA LYS A 33 -0.18 -2.02 20.12
C LYS A 33 -0.94 -3.18 19.47
N GLY A 34 -0.88 -3.29 18.14
CA GLY A 34 -1.59 -4.33 17.39
C GLY A 34 -3.06 -4.04 17.08
N HIS A 35 -3.59 -2.87 17.44
CA HIS A 35 -4.93 -2.44 17.00
C HIS A 35 -4.94 -2.05 15.51
N ALA A 36 -6.13 -2.03 14.92
CA ALA A 36 -6.33 -1.65 13.52
C ALA A 36 -5.78 -0.25 13.24
N THR A 37 -5.15 -0.10 12.07
CA THR A 37 -4.65 1.19 11.57
C THR A 37 -5.51 1.68 10.42
N LYS A 38 -5.21 2.87 9.88
CA LYS A 38 -5.94 3.45 8.74
C LYS A 38 -5.79 2.66 7.43
N HIS A 39 -4.78 1.79 7.36
CA HIS A 39 -4.48 0.88 6.27
C HIS A 39 -4.75 -0.55 6.73
#